data_AF-A0A6M1N5I5-F1
#
_entry.id   AF-A0A6M1N5I5-F1
#
_cell.length_a   1.000
_cell.length_b   1.000
_cell.length_c   1.000
_cell.angle_alpha   90.00
_cell.angle_beta   90.00
_cell.angle_gamma   90.00
#
_symmetry.space_group_name_H-M   'P 1'
#
loop_
_entity.id
_entity.type
_entity.pdbx_description
1 polymer ?
#
loop_
_entity_poly.entity_id
_entity_poly.type
_entity_poly.pdbx_seq_one_letter_code
_entity_poly.pdbx_strand_id
1 'polypeptide(L)'
;MEKFVIVNYPASRATSLKVNYSIQLSGKLQTIECHVDDKQPLPKWLQLHRFNFVSLKSQNTYSLLFEESKYNKNLDTLLFMDEVYASIMEQRNFQVA
;
A
#
# COMPACT_ATOMS: atom_id res chain seq x y z
N MET A 1 6.76 -6.20 14.88
CA MET A 1 5.37 -6.65 14.72
C MET A 1 4.98 -6.45 13.28
N GLU A 2 4.85 -7.53 12.52
CA GLU A 2 4.30 -7.50 11.16
C GLU A 2 2.81 -7.19 11.27
N LYS A 3 2.36 -6.16 10.54
CA LYS A 3 0.95 -5.77 10.48
C LYS A 3 0.40 -6.23 9.14
N PHE A 4 -0.91 -6.35 9.03
CA PHE A 4 -1.54 -6.67 7.75
C PHE A 4 -2.83 -5.89 7.56
N VAL A 5 -3.15 -5.63 6.29
CA VAL A 5 -4.46 -5.16 5.84
C VAL A 5 -5.04 -6.19 4.88
N ILE A 6 -6.37 -6.29 4.89
CA ILE A 6 -7.11 -7.11 3.94
C ILE A 6 -7.80 -6.14 3.00
N VAL A 7 -7.43 -6.19 1.72
CA VAL A 7 -7.96 -5.27 0.71
C VAL A 7 -8.89 -6.02 -0.23
N ASN A 8 -10.10 -5.48 -0.38
CA ASN A 8 -11.14 -5.99 -1.26
C ASN A 8 -11.15 -5.15 -2.53
N TYR A 9 -10.37 -5.54 -3.54
CA TYR A 9 -10.35 -4.80 -4.80
C TYR A 9 -11.58 -5.14 -5.66
N PRO A 10 -12.39 -4.16 -6.10
CA PRO A 10 -13.76 -4.40 -6.58
C PRO A 10 -13.85 -4.86 -8.05
N ALA A 11 -12.80 -5.44 -8.62
CA ALA A 11 -12.87 -6.07 -9.94
C ALA A 11 -13.69 -7.38 -9.86
N SER A 12 -15.01 -7.22 -9.73
CA SER A 12 -16.16 -8.13 -9.89
C SER A 12 -16.16 -9.51 -9.21
N ARG A 13 -15.02 -10.13 -8.85
CA ARG A 13 -14.90 -11.44 -8.18
C ARG A 13 -13.58 -11.60 -7.43
N ALA A 14 -12.86 -10.52 -7.15
CA ALA A 14 -11.51 -10.61 -6.62
C ALA A 14 -11.51 -11.13 -5.18
N THR A 15 -10.71 -12.16 -4.95
CA THR A 15 -10.41 -12.69 -3.62
C THR A 15 -9.77 -11.59 -2.78
N SER A 16 -10.22 -11.43 -1.53
CA SER A 16 -9.59 -10.51 -0.58
C SER A 16 -8.10 -10.83 -0.48
N LEU A 17 -7.25 -9.83 -0.71
CA LEU A 17 -5.81 -10.01 -0.65
C LEU A 17 -5.29 -9.51 0.70
N LYS A 18 -4.59 -10.39 1.39
CA LYS A 18 -3.81 -10.05 2.57
C LYS A 18 -2.50 -9.41 2.14
N VAL A 19 -2.29 -8.17 2.60
CA VAL A 19 -1.05 -7.42 2.41
C VAL A 19 -0.41 -7.21 3.76
N ASN A 20 0.74 -7.82 3.98
CA ASN A 20 1.57 -7.59 5.15
C ASN A 20 2.33 -6.28 4.94
N TYR A 21 2.45 -5.47 5.99
CA TYR A 21 3.18 -4.21 5.92
C TYR A 21 4.03 -3.95 7.16
N SER A 22 5.13 -3.25 6.92
CA SER A 22 6.04 -2.71 7.92
C SER A 22 6.05 -1.19 7.78
N ILE A 23 6.16 -0.46 8.88
CA ILE A 23 6.32 0.99 8.85
C ILE A 23 7.64 1.32 9.54
N GLN A 24 8.53 1.96 8.79
CA GLN A 24 9.79 2.49 9.27
C GLN A 24 9.69 4.01 9.29
N LEU A 25 10.08 4.62 10.41
CA LEU A 25 10.14 6.07 10.56
C LEU A 25 11.61 6.45 10.71
N SER A 26 12.13 7.22 9.76
CA SER A 26 13.50 7.72 9.76
C SER A 26 13.46 9.25 9.66
N GLY A 27 13.56 9.91 10.83
CA GLY A 27 13.44 11.37 10.92
C GLY A 27 12.08 11.87 10.47
N LYS A 28 12.05 12.60 9.34
CA LYS A 28 10.81 13.12 8.71
C LYS A 28 10.23 12.17 7.66
N LEU A 29 10.93 11.10 7.32
CA LEU A 29 10.47 10.14 6.32
C LEU A 29 9.77 8.98 7.01
N GLN A 30 8.61 8.61 6.48
CA GLN A 30 7.92 7.37 6.78
C GLN A 30 8.00 6.49 5.54
N THR A 31 8.50 5.27 5.71
CA THR A 31 8.52 4.24 4.67
C THR A 31 7.61 3.12 5.10
N ILE A 32 6.55 2.87 4.34
CA ILE A 32 5.65 1.74 4.51
C ILE A 32 6.05 0.70 3.49
N GLU A 33 6.61 -0.42 3.94
CA GLU A 33 6.95 -1.54 3.06
C GLU A 33 5.79 -2.52 3.05
N CYS A 34 5.27 -2.83 1.87
CA CYS A 34 4.13 -3.72 1.67
C CYS A 34 4.57 -4.98 0.92
N HIS A 35 4.04 -6.11 1.39
CA HIS A 35 4.24 -7.44 0.82
C HIS A 35 2.92 -8.18 0.75
N VAL A 36 2.48 -8.48 -0.46
CA VAL A 36 1.33 -9.36 -0.70
C VAL A 36 1.73 -10.79 -0.34
N ASP A 37 0.92 -11.48 0.46
CA ASP A 37 1.24 -12.84 0.90
C ASP A 37 1.23 -13.81 -0.30
N ASP A 38 2.36 -14.44 -0.61
CA ASP A 38 2.48 -15.40 -1.72
C ASP A 38 1.74 -16.72 -1.45
N LYS A 39 1.25 -16.95 -0.22
CA LYS A 39 0.50 -18.17 0.16
C LYS A 39 -0.99 -18.11 -0.22
N GLN A 40 -1.45 -17.00 -0.80
CA GLN A 40 -2.83 -16.83 -1.25
C GLN A 40 -2.91 -16.85 -2.78
N PRO A 41 -4.07 -17.20 -3.39
CA PRO A 41 -4.24 -17.14 -4.83
C PRO A 41 -4.08 -15.69 -5.32
N LEU A 42 -3.01 -15.42 -6.06
CA LEU A 42 -2.72 -14.10 -6.59
C LEU A 42 -3.43 -13.88 -7.93
N PRO A 43 -4.16 -12.78 -8.09
CA PRO A 43 -4.82 -12.49 -9.34
C PRO A 43 -3.81 -12.13 -10.42
N LYS A 44 -4.09 -12.54 -11.66
CA LYS A 44 -3.20 -12.31 -12.82
C LYS A 44 -2.94 -10.83 -13.13
N TRP A 45 -3.83 -9.94 -12.67
CA TRP A 45 -3.68 -8.50 -12.84
C TRP A 45 -2.69 -7.89 -11.86
N LEU A 46 -2.36 -8.55 -10.74
CA LEU A 46 -1.42 -8.02 -9.75
C LEU A 46 0.01 -8.24 -10.25
N GLN A 47 0.65 -7.17 -10.72
CA GLN A 47 2.00 -7.23 -11.27
C GLN A 47 3.09 -7.04 -10.19
N LEU A 48 2.71 -6.57 -9.00
CA LEU A 48 3.63 -6.25 -7.90
C LEU A 48 3.21 -6.97 -6.62
N HIS A 49 4.09 -7.84 -6.11
CA HIS A 49 3.89 -8.48 -4.80
C HIS A 49 4.62 -7.71 -3.70
N ARG A 50 5.60 -6.88 -4.05
CA ARG A 50 6.37 -6.03 -3.14
C ARG A 50 6.36 -4.61 -3.66
N PHE A 51 6.00 -3.68 -2.80
CA PHE A 51 6.02 -2.25 -3.07
C PHE A 51 6.20 -1.50 -1.76
N ASN A 52 6.66 -0.26 -1.85
CA ASN A 52 6.79 0.61 -0.70
C ASN A 52 6.02 1.91 -0.93
N PHE A 53 5.64 2.59 0.14
CA PHE A 53 5.15 3.96 0.12
C PHE A 53 6.12 4.78 0.94
N VAL A 54 6.72 5.80 0.34
CA VAL A 54 7.53 6.74 1.08
C VAL A 54 6.70 7.99 1.24
N SER A 55 6.51 8.46 2.45
CA SER A 55 5.80 9.70 2.76
C SER A 55 6.68 10.60 3.61
N LEU A 56 6.53 11.90 3.42
CA LEU A 56 7.16 12.92 4.23
C LEU A 56 6.16 13.38 5.31
N LYS A 57 6.56 13.29 6.58
CA LYS A 57 5.82 13.87 7.69
C LYS A 57 6.17 15.35 7.82
N SER A 58 5.20 16.22 7.57
CA SER A 58 5.32 17.67 7.78
C SER A 58 4.12 18.15 8.57
N GLN A 59 4.31 18.91 9.65
CA GLN A 59 3.20 19.54 10.40
C GLN A 59 2.03 18.59 10.74
N ASN A 60 2.34 17.34 11.09
CA ASN A 60 1.38 16.29 11.45
C ASN A 60 0.57 15.68 10.29
N THR A 61 0.86 16.04 9.04
CA THR A 61 0.33 15.38 7.83
C THR A 61 1.40 14.52 7.17
N TYR A 62 0.97 13.49 6.43
CA TYR A 62 1.85 12.61 5.66
C TYR A 62 1.60 12.84 4.16
N SER A 63 2.61 13.36 3.46
CA SER A 63 2.57 13.56 2.02
C SER A 63 3.29 12.42 1.33
N LEU A 64 2.59 11.62 0.52
CA LEU A 64 3.20 10.55 -0.26
C LEU A 64 4.20 11.16 -1.26
N LEU A 65 5.44 10.69 -1.23
CA LEU A 65 6.42 11.00 -2.25
C LEU A 65 6.10 10.16 -3.48
N PHE A 66 5.72 10.84 -4.55
CA PHE A 66 5.44 10.23 -5.83
C PHE A 66 6.71 9.60 -6.40
N GLU A 67 6.63 8.33 -6.80
CA GLU A 67 7.74 7.61 -7.42
C GLU A 67 7.25 7.10 -8.79
N GLU A 68 7.66 7.78 -9.87
CA GLU A 68 7.21 7.52 -11.25
C GLU A 68 7.39 6.05 -11.67
N SER A 69 8.40 5.37 -11.13
CA SER A 69 8.68 3.95 -11.40
C SER A 69 7.52 3.01 -11.03
N LYS A 70 6.66 3.43 -10.09
CA LYS A 70 5.46 2.67 -9.68
C LYS A 70 4.33 2.78 -10.69
N TYR A 71 4.26 3.88 -11.44
CA TYR A 71 3.19 4.19 -12.40
C TYR A 71 3.35 3.54 -13.77
N ASN A 72 4.45 2.85 -14.02
CA ASN A 72 4.66 2.08 -15.25
C ASN A 72 4.02 0.67 -15.18
N LYS A 73 2.89 0.55 -14.48
CA LYS A 73 2.18 -0.70 -14.18
C LYS A 73 0.75 -0.61 -14.70
N ASN A 74 0.08 -1.76 -14.80
CA ASN A 74 -1.31 -1.74 -15.20
C ASN A 74 -2.17 -0.96 -14.19
N LEU A 75 -3.26 -0.37 -14.69
CA LEU A 75 -4.16 0.47 -13.91
C LEU A 75 -4.72 -0.26 -12.68
N ASP A 76 -5.02 -1.55 -12.80
CA ASP A 76 -5.54 -2.35 -11.68
C ASP A 76 -4.54 -2.50 -10.52
N THR A 77 -3.24 -2.67 -10.81
CA THR A 77 -2.23 -2.73 -9.74
C THR A 77 -2.11 -1.38 -9.05
N LEU A 78 -2.22 -0.27 -9.79
CA LEU A 78 -2.16 1.08 -9.20
C LEU A 78 -3.34 1.34 -8.27
N LEU A 79 -4.55 1.05 -8.73
CA LEU A 79 -5.76 1.23 -7.92
C LEU A 79 -5.75 0.31 -6.69
N PHE A 80 -5.21 -0.91 -6.81
CA PHE A 80 -5.00 -1.78 -5.65
C PHE A 80 -4.01 -1.19 -4.64
N MET A 81 -2.89 -0.63 -5.11
CA MET A 81 -1.90 0.00 -4.24
C MET A 81 -2.48 1.21 -3.50
N ASP A 82 -3.26 2.04 -4.18
CA ASP A 82 -3.94 3.19 -3.56
C ASP A 82 -4.90 2.74 -2.45
N GLU A 83 -5.68 1.68 -2.69
CA GLU A 83 -6.59 1.11 -1.70
C GLU A 83 -5.84 0.52 -0.48
N VAL A 84 -4.69 -0.13 -0.71
CA VAL A 84 -3.81 -0.61 0.36
C VAL A 84 -3.29 0.55 1.20
N TYR A 85 -2.83 1.61 0.55
CA TYR A 85 -2.32 2.79 1.25
C TYR A 85 -3.42 3.47 2.07
N ALA A 86 -4.60 3.69 1.49
CA ALA A 86 -5.75 4.26 2.16
C ALA A 86 -6.15 3.42 3.38
N SER A 87 -6.25 2.09 3.23
CA SER A 87 -6.56 1.16 4.32
C SER A 87 -5.54 1.22 5.46
N ILE A 88 -4.24 1.31 5.14
CA ILE A 88 -3.17 1.41 6.15
C ILE A 88 -3.25 2.75 6.90
N MET A 89 -3.52 3.85 6.19
CA MET A 89 -3.61 5.18 6.77
C MET A 89 -4.87 5.35 7.64
N GLU A 90 -6.01 4.86 7.18
CA GLU A 90 -7.28 4.88 7.91
C GLU A 90 -7.20 4.08 9.21
N GLN A 91 -6.65 2.85 9.18
CA GLN A 91 -6.43 2.04 10.39
C GLN A 91 -5.55 2.72 11.44
N ARG A 92 -4.79 3.74 11.04
CA ARG A 92 -3.83 4.45 11.89
C ARG A 92 -4.29 5.85 12.30
N ASN A 93 -5.50 6.27 11.90
CA ASN A 93 -5.99 7.65 12.08
C ASN A 93 -5.00 8.70 11.57
N PHE A 94 -4.21 8.39 10.54
CA PHE A 94 -3.33 9.38 9.94
C PHE A 94 -4.14 10.27 9.01
N GLN A 95 -4.08 11.60 9.21
CA GLN A 95 -4.64 12.55 8.27
C GLN A 95 -3.76 12.59 7.02
N VAL A 96 -4.34 12.16 5.90
CA VAL A 96 -3.75 12.28 4.56
C VAL A 96 -4.18 13.65 4.02
N ALA A 97 -3.21 14.44 3.54
CA ALA A 97 -3.44 15.75 2.93
C ALA A 97 -3.61 15.63 1.41
#